data_AF-A0A7C7L111-F1
#
_entry.id   AF-A0A7C7L111-F1
#
_cell.length_a   1.000
_cell.length_b   1.000
_cell.length_c   1.000
_cell.angle_alpha   90.00
_cell.angle_beta   90.00
_cell.angle_gamma   90.00
#
_symmetry.space_group_name_H-M   'P 1'
#
loop_
_entity.id
_entity.type
_entity.pdbx_description
1 polymer ?
#
loop_
_entity_poly.entity_id
_entity_poly.type
_entity_poly.pdbx_seq_one_letter_code
_entity_poly.pdbx_strand_id
1 'polypeptide(L)'
;MDMFKTTYGLIKNREKATQVVSKAWEFAKNNKKENLLWIIYLNGLSLEKVEKKFDLPVSIGDAIVVISVALPTLKERGKASDTLYILVENETGKKLYTTKRLVDVDNLIAFEFKKRMEHIIPREIIRAAVKTFLQVEAKKYFGSVGNLIALAYSQATTKADTRQWLWLPKEIQVNVVKLPKDGMVTIYIPNQKKYILNLNNNKSSKIIFVRNFYPKNEVIYYEANLP
;
A
#
# COMPACT_ATOMS: atom_id res chain seq x y z
N MET A 1 9.61 -16.42 11.14
CA MET A 1 8.55 -17.43 11.27
C MET A 1 7.18 -16.81 11.61
N ASP A 2 7.13 -15.67 12.32
CA ASP A 2 5.86 -15.05 12.78
C ASP A 2 5.11 -14.24 11.69
N MET A 3 5.83 -13.70 10.71
CA MET A 3 5.25 -12.90 9.62
C MET A 3 4.22 -13.70 8.81
N PHE A 4 4.57 -14.92 8.37
CA PHE A 4 3.66 -15.78 7.58
C PHE A 4 2.43 -16.26 8.36
N LYS A 5 2.53 -16.48 9.67
CA LYS A 5 1.37 -16.79 10.53
C LYS A 5 0.44 -15.59 10.65
N THR A 6 1.01 -14.38 10.76
CA THR A 6 0.26 -13.13 10.76
C THR A 6 -0.45 -12.90 9.43
N THR A 7 0.24 -13.08 8.29
CA THR A 7 -0.37 -12.96 6.95
C THR A 7 -1.45 -14.02 6.74
N TYR A 8 -1.20 -15.26 7.18
CA TYR A 8 -2.19 -16.33 7.13
C TYR A 8 -3.41 -16.00 7.98
N GLY A 9 -3.25 -15.47 9.20
CA GLY A 9 -4.35 -15.02 10.05
C GLY A 9 -5.16 -13.86 9.47
N LEU A 10 -4.55 -13.03 8.62
CA LEU A 10 -5.22 -11.93 7.90
C LEU A 10 -6.02 -12.39 6.67
N ILE A 11 -5.69 -13.56 6.12
CA ILE A 11 -6.34 -14.18 4.96
C ILE A 11 -7.35 -15.24 5.41
N LYS A 12 -7.05 -15.98 6.48
CA LYS A 12 -7.89 -16.99 7.12
C LYS A 12 -9.17 -16.29 7.59
N ASN A 13 -10.26 -16.54 6.88
CA ASN A 13 -11.60 -15.95 7.04
C ASN A 13 -11.92 -14.68 6.21
N ARG A 14 -11.04 -14.26 5.29
CA ARG A 14 -11.42 -13.31 4.23
C ARG A 14 -11.74 -14.07 2.94
N GLU A 15 -12.98 -14.61 2.90
CA GLU A 15 -13.53 -15.49 1.86
C GLU A 15 -13.18 -15.11 0.42
N LYS A 16 -13.08 -13.81 0.11
CA LYS A 16 -12.88 -13.31 -1.25
C LYS A 16 -11.53 -13.68 -1.87
N ALA A 17 -10.42 -13.63 -1.11
CA ALA A 17 -9.10 -13.92 -1.66
C ALA A 17 -8.94 -15.41 -1.98
N THR A 18 -9.35 -16.28 -1.05
CA THR A 18 -9.35 -17.73 -1.22
C THR A 18 -10.23 -18.15 -2.40
N GLN A 19 -11.41 -17.53 -2.57
CA GLN A 19 -12.28 -17.78 -3.71
C GLN A 19 -11.67 -17.35 -5.04
N VAL A 20 -10.95 -16.23 -5.09
CA VAL A 20 -10.27 -15.76 -6.30
C VAL A 20 -9.14 -16.70 -6.70
N VAL A 21 -8.31 -17.11 -5.73
CA VAL A 21 -7.22 -18.07 -5.97
C VAL A 21 -7.77 -19.43 -6.36
N SER A 22 -8.79 -19.95 -5.67
CA SER A 22 -9.37 -21.26 -6.01
C SER A 22 -10.01 -21.28 -7.39
N LYS A 23 -10.72 -20.22 -7.77
CA LYS A 23 -11.27 -20.08 -9.14
C LYS A 23 -10.17 -20.02 -10.20
N ALA A 24 -9.11 -19.25 -9.95
CA ALA A 24 -7.97 -19.17 -10.86
C ALA A 24 -7.26 -20.53 -10.98
N TRP A 25 -7.10 -21.24 -9.86
CA TRP A 25 -6.50 -22.56 -9.81
C TRP A 25 -7.32 -23.62 -10.55
N GLU A 26 -8.63 -23.70 -10.29
CA GLU A 26 -9.54 -24.61 -11.00
C GLU A 26 -9.59 -24.30 -12.50
N PHE A 27 -9.60 -23.01 -12.87
CA PHE A 27 -9.51 -22.61 -14.27
C PHE A 27 -8.21 -23.11 -14.92
N ALA A 28 -7.07 -22.93 -14.26
CA ALA A 28 -5.79 -23.42 -14.78
C ALA A 28 -5.75 -24.95 -14.89
N LYS A 29 -6.28 -25.66 -13.87
CA LYS A 29 -6.37 -27.12 -13.84
C LYS A 29 -7.25 -27.68 -14.96
N ASN A 30 -8.35 -27.01 -15.30
CA ASN A 30 -9.25 -27.41 -16.38
C ASN A 30 -8.68 -27.11 -17.77
N ASN A 31 -7.63 -26.30 -17.87
CA ASN A 31 -7.04 -25.86 -19.14
C ASN A 31 -5.55 -26.20 -19.24
N LYS A 32 -5.10 -27.31 -18.63
CA LYS A 32 -3.67 -27.75 -18.61
C LYS A 32 -3.00 -27.89 -19.97
N LYS A 33 -3.78 -28.14 -21.03
CA LYS A 33 -3.26 -28.30 -22.41
C LYS A 33 -3.15 -26.98 -23.17
N GLU A 34 -3.66 -25.90 -22.58
CA GLU A 34 -3.73 -24.58 -23.20
C GLU A 34 -2.65 -23.68 -22.62
N ASN A 35 -2.19 -22.71 -23.42
CA ASN A 35 -1.38 -21.63 -22.89
C ASN A 35 -2.24 -20.66 -22.11
N LEU A 36 -1.83 -20.33 -20.89
CA LEU A 36 -2.55 -19.44 -20.00
C LEU A 36 -1.83 -18.11 -19.87
N LEU A 37 -2.60 -17.04 -19.81
CA LEU A 37 -2.13 -15.72 -19.44
C LEU A 37 -2.64 -15.39 -18.04
N TRP A 38 -1.69 -15.22 -17.12
CA TRP A 38 -1.94 -14.67 -15.79
C TRP A 38 -1.77 -13.16 -15.84
N ILE A 39 -2.78 -12.44 -15.37
CA ILE A 39 -2.75 -10.98 -15.29
C ILE A 39 -2.74 -10.60 -13.82
N ILE A 40 -1.68 -9.92 -13.39
CA ILE A 40 -1.55 -9.33 -12.07
C ILE A 40 -1.64 -7.83 -12.21
N TYR A 41 -2.72 -7.23 -11.73
CA TYR A 41 -2.96 -5.80 -11.78
C TYR A 41 -2.65 -5.15 -10.43
N LEU A 42 -1.63 -4.28 -10.43
CA LEU A 42 -1.17 -3.51 -9.28
C LEU A 42 -1.75 -2.09 -9.40
N ASN A 43 -2.82 -1.82 -8.66
CA ASN A 43 -3.65 -0.64 -8.86
C ASN A 43 -3.34 0.46 -7.85
N GLY A 44 -3.05 1.66 -8.35
CA GLY A 44 -2.96 2.87 -7.54
C GLY A 44 -1.80 2.87 -6.55
N LEU A 45 -1.95 3.70 -5.53
CA LEU A 45 -1.01 3.85 -4.44
C LEU A 45 -1.71 3.62 -3.11
N SER A 46 -1.08 2.85 -2.23
CA SER A 46 -1.62 2.49 -0.91
C SER A 46 -1.70 3.68 0.04
N LEU A 47 -2.20 3.52 1.26
CA LEU A 47 -2.04 4.52 2.31
C LEU A 47 -0.58 5.00 2.47
N GLU A 48 -0.42 6.28 2.78
CA GLU A 48 0.86 6.92 3.08
C GLU A 48 0.91 7.31 4.56
N LYS A 49 1.82 6.70 5.33
CA LYS A 49 2.29 7.25 6.62
C LYS A 49 2.86 8.66 6.45
N VAL A 50 2.25 9.63 7.11
CA VAL A 50 2.70 11.02 7.21
C VAL A 50 2.82 11.42 8.68
N GLU A 51 3.60 12.45 8.98
CA GLU A 51 3.78 12.93 10.34
C GLU A 51 2.66 13.92 10.69
N LYS A 52 2.14 13.82 11.91
CA LYS A 52 1.26 14.83 12.52
C LYS A 52 1.88 15.28 13.83
N LYS A 53 2.21 16.57 13.90
CA LYS A 53 2.74 17.22 15.11
C LYS A 53 1.62 17.88 15.91
N PHE A 54 1.77 17.83 17.22
CA PHE A 54 0.91 18.46 18.20
C PHE A 54 1.80 19.23 19.18
N ASP A 55 1.58 20.54 19.26
CA ASP A 55 2.25 21.42 20.21
C ASP A 55 1.17 21.99 21.14
N LEU A 56 1.30 21.70 22.43
CA LEU A 56 0.32 22.07 23.45
C LEU A 56 1.00 22.98 24.48
N PRO A 57 0.61 24.26 24.58
CA PRO A 57 1.06 25.10 25.68
C PRO A 57 0.36 24.66 26.96
N VAL A 58 1.14 24.35 27.99
CA VAL A 58 0.64 23.91 29.30
C VAL A 58 1.26 24.79 30.38
N SER A 59 0.45 25.25 31.33
CA SER A 59 0.94 25.96 32.52
C SER A 59 1.28 24.94 33.60
N ILE A 60 2.53 24.97 34.08
CA ILE A 60 3.02 24.15 35.18
C ILE A 60 3.58 25.10 36.25
N GLY A 61 2.80 25.34 37.31
CA GLY A 61 3.06 26.45 38.24
C GLY A 61 3.02 27.78 37.50
N ASP A 62 4.03 28.63 37.73
CA ASP A 62 4.19 29.93 37.05
C ASP A 62 4.85 29.83 35.66
N ALA A 63 5.16 28.61 35.21
CA ALA A 63 5.82 28.38 33.93
C ALA A 63 4.85 27.91 32.84
N ILE A 64 4.77 28.68 31.76
CA ILE A 64 4.23 28.20 30.48
C ILE A 64 5.32 27.39 29.78
N VAL A 65 5.04 26.12 29.51
CA VAL A 65 5.90 25.20 28.74
C VAL A 65 5.13 24.65 27.55
N VAL A 66 5.83 24.20 26.51
CA VAL A 66 5.19 23.60 25.33
C VAL A 66 5.51 22.10 25.31
N ILE A 67 4.46 21.30 25.35
CA ILE A 67 4.54 19.85 25.15
C ILE A 67 4.44 19.59 23.66
N SER A 68 5.50 19.04 23.08
CA SER A 68 5.58 18.71 21.65
C SER A 68 5.58 17.21 21.43
N VAL A 69 4.62 16.73 20.65
CA VAL A 69 4.44 15.31 20.30
C VAL A 69 4.33 15.18 18.78
N ALA A 70 5.07 14.24 18.18
CA ALA A 70 4.92 13.88 16.77
C ALA A 70 4.47 12.43 16.67
N LEU A 71 3.34 12.20 16.02
CA LEU A 71 2.81 10.86 15.77
C LEU A 71 2.70 10.60 14.27
N PRO A 72 2.96 9.37 13.81
CA PRO A 72 2.63 9.02 12.44
C PRO A 72 1.10 8.91 12.31
N THR A 73 0.57 9.22 11.14
CA THR A 73 -0.83 9.04 10.75
C THR A 73 -0.90 8.53 9.31
N LEU A 74 -2.05 8.01 8.88
CA LEU A 74 -2.25 7.52 7.51
C LEU A 74 -3.00 8.55 6.68
N LYS A 75 -2.45 8.87 5.52
CA LYS A 75 -3.05 9.69 4.47
C LYS A 75 -3.53 8.79 3.35
N GLU A 76 -4.77 8.98 2.92
CA GLU A 76 -5.32 8.23 1.80
C GLU A 76 -4.69 8.64 0.47
N ARG A 77 -4.51 7.64 -0.40
CA ARG A 77 -4.14 7.83 -1.81
C ARG A 77 -5.11 7.06 -2.70
N GLY A 78 -5.27 7.54 -3.93
CA GLY A 78 -6.29 7.04 -4.84
C GLY A 78 -5.89 5.78 -5.61
N LYS A 79 -6.89 5.19 -6.26
CA LYS A 79 -6.73 4.16 -7.29
C LYS A 79 -7.24 4.67 -8.63
N ALA A 80 -6.74 4.10 -9.72
CA ALA A 80 -7.10 4.54 -11.06
C ALA A 80 -8.46 4.03 -11.53
N SER A 81 -8.82 2.79 -11.16
CA SER A 81 -10.11 2.19 -11.50
C SER A 81 -10.46 1.06 -10.52
N ASP A 82 -11.68 0.53 -10.58
CA ASP A 82 -12.07 -0.66 -9.80
C ASP A 82 -11.59 -1.96 -10.42
N THR A 83 -11.37 -2.01 -11.73
CA THR A 83 -10.94 -3.23 -12.44
C THR A 83 -10.07 -2.92 -13.66
N LEU A 84 -9.25 -3.89 -14.06
CA LEU A 84 -8.61 -3.93 -15.36
C LEU A 84 -9.45 -4.82 -16.28
N TYR A 85 -9.72 -4.32 -17.48
CA TYR A 85 -10.39 -5.08 -18.52
C TYR A 85 -9.37 -5.72 -19.45
N ILE A 86 -9.64 -6.95 -19.83
CA ILE A 86 -8.80 -7.77 -20.69
C ILE A 86 -9.69 -8.26 -21.84
N LEU A 87 -9.39 -7.82 -23.05
CA LEU A 87 -10.08 -8.21 -24.26
C LEU A 87 -9.17 -9.17 -25.04
N VAL A 88 -9.69 -10.36 -25.28
CA VAL A 88 -9.05 -11.43 -26.05
C VAL A 88 -9.91 -11.72 -27.27
N GLU A 89 -9.27 -11.79 -28.44
CA GLU A 89 -9.92 -12.14 -29.70
C GLU A 89 -9.46 -13.52 -30.14
N ASN A 90 -10.42 -14.43 -30.34
CA ASN A 90 -10.18 -15.81 -30.77
C ASN A 90 -11.05 -16.13 -31.99
N GLU A 91 -10.87 -17.33 -32.55
CA GLU A 91 -11.70 -17.90 -33.64
C GLU A 91 -13.22 -17.87 -33.32
N THR A 92 -13.58 -17.92 -32.03
CA THR A 92 -14.98 -17.87 -31.56
C THR A 92 -15.53 -16.45 -31.35
N GLY A 93 -14.75 -15.42 -31.68
CA GLY A 93 -15.07 -14.00 -31.45
C GLY A 93 -14.37 -13.38 -30.23
N LYS A 94 -14.76 -12.15 -29.90
CA LYS A 94 -14.18 -11.32 -28.84
C LYS A 94 -14.75 -11.69 -27.46
N LYS A 95 -13.88 -11.91 -26.49
CA LYS A 95 -14.25 -12.15 -25.08
C LYS A 95 -13.63 -11.10 -24.17
N LEU A 96 -14.46 -10.55 -23.28
CA LEU A 96 -14.08 -9.55 -22.28
C LEU A 96 -13.99 -10.19 -20.91
N TYR A 97 -12.87 -9.98 -20.23
CA TYR A 97 -12.58 -10.44 -18.88
C TYR A 97 -12.27 -9.26 -17.97
N THR A 98 -12.50 -9.42 -16.66
CA THR A 98 -12.21 -8.39 -15.65
C THR A 98 -11.37 -8.97 -14.53
N THR A 99 -10.35 -8.27 -14.07
CA THR A 99 -9.60 -8.68 -12.88
C THR A 99 -10.46 -8.67 -11.61
N LYS A 100 -10.10 -9.52 -10.65
CA LYS A 100 -10.75 -9.59 -9.33
C LYS A 100 -9.73 -9.30 -8.24
N ARG A 101 -10.15 -8.53 -7.23
CA ARG A 101 -9.28 -8.16 -6.10
C ARG A 101 -8.84 -9.40 -5.35
N LEU A 102 -7.52 -9.59 -5.29
CA LEU A 102 -6.86 -10.61 -4.51
C LEU A 102 -6.49 -10.07 -3.11
N VAL A 103 -5.91 -8.87 -3.07
CA VAL A 103 -5.42 -8.23 -1.83
C VAL A 103 -5.85 -6.78 -1.79
N ASP A 104 -6.31 -6.36 -0.61
CA ASP A 104 -6.50 -4.96 -0.24
C ASP A 104 -5.31 -4.53 0.65
N VAL A 105 -4.38 -3.77 0.09
CA VAL A 105 -3.12 -3.42 0.75
C VAL A 105 -3.35 -2.32 1.78
N ASP A 106 -4.34 -1.44 1.57
CA ASP A 106 -4.70 -0.42 2.54
C ASP A 106 -5.16 -1.02 3.85
N ASN A 107 -6.02 -2.05 3.79
CA ASN A 107 -6.45 -2.78 4.98
C ASN A 107 -5.28 -3.44 5.72
N LEU A 108 -4.29 -3.96 4.97
CA LEU A 108 -3.08 -4.54 5.56
C LEU A 108 -2.24 -3.47 6.26
N ILE A 109 -2.01 -2.33 5.61
CA ILE A 109 -1.24 -1.21 6.17
C ILE A 109 -1.96 -0.64 7.39
N ALA A 110 -3.28 -0.45 7.33
CA ALA A 110 -4.08 0.05 8.45
C ALA A 110 -4.01 -0.89 9.66
N PHE A 111 -4.07 -2.20 9.42
CA PHE A 111 -3.91 -3.20 10.48
C PHE A 111 -2.53 -3.16 11.12
N GLU A 112 -1.46 -3.19 10.31
CA GLU A 112 -0.08 -3.12 10.84
C GLU A 112 0.16 -1.80 11.57
N PHE A 113 -0.33 -0.70 11.01
CA PHE A 113 -0.24 0.62 11.61
C PHE A 113 -0.92 0.65 12.98
N LYS A 114 -2.15 0.16 13.10
CA LYS A 114 -2.86 0.08 14.40
C LYS A 114 -2.03 -0.69 15.44
N LYS A 115 -1.55 -1.89 15.07
CA LYS A 115 -0.71 -2.71 15.96
C LYS A 115 0.55 -1.98 16.42
N ARG A 116 1.21 -1.23 15.53
CA ARG A 116 2.40 -0.43 15.89
C ARG A 116 2.05 0.77 16.76
N MET A 117 0.92 1.43 16.51
CA MET A 117 0.50 2.61 17.26
C MET A 117 0.30 2.34 18.75
N GLU A 118 -0.13 1.12 19.12
CA GLU A 118 -0.26 0.68 20.52
C GLU A 118 1.06 0.79 21.30
N HIS A 119 2.22 0.71 20.62
CA HIS A 119 3.53 0.90 21.24
C HIS A 119 4.11 2.30 21.04
N ILE A 120 3.77 2.97 19.93
CA ILE A 120 4.28 4.32 19.62
C ILE A 120 3.68 5.36 20.57
N ILE A 121 2.37 5.30 20.81
CA ILE A 121 1.67 6.32 21.62
C ILE A 121 2.25 6.41 23.05
N PRO A 122 2.35 5.31 23.83
CA PRO A 122 2.88 5.40 25.19
C PRO A 122 4.34 5.90 25.21
N ARG A 123 5.15 5.45 24.25
CA ARG A 123 6.55 5.89 24.13
C ARG A 123 6.65 7.39 23.89
N GLU A 124 5.85 7.94 23.00
CA GLU A 124 5.87 9.38 22.72
C GLU A 124 5.31 10.21 23.88
N ILE A 125 4.32 9.69 24.64
CA ILE A 125 3.86 10.34 25.88
C ILE A 125 4.99 10.43 26.91
N ILE A 126 5.69 9.31 27.18
CA ILE A 126 6.83 9.29 28.11
C ILE A 126 7.92 10.24 27.64
N ARG A 127 8.26 10.21 26.34
CA ARG A 127 9.27 11.08 25.75
C ARG A 127 8.91 12.56 25.88
N ALA A 128 7.64 12.91 25.65
CA ALA A 128 7.15 14.27 25.80
C ALA A 128 7.18 14.72 27.26
N ALA A 129 6.81 13.86 28.21
CA ALA A 129 6.91 14.15 29.64
C ALA A 129 8.36 14.43 30.05
N VAL A 130 9.32 13.60 29.63
CA VAL A 130 10.76 13.81 29.89
C VAL A 130 11.25 15.14 29.30
N LYS A 131 10.91 15.44 28.04
CA LYS A 131 11.28 16.72 27.40
C LYS A 131 10.67 17.92 28.12
N THR A 132 9.44 17.80 28.59
CA THR A 132 8.74 18.86 29.33
C THR A 132 9.42 19.09 30.68
N PHE A 133 9.79 18.04 31.39
CA PHE A 133 10.55 18.14 32.64
C PHE A 133 11.88 18.89 32.41
N LEU A 134 12.64 18.52 31.38
CA LEU A 134 13.87 19.22 31.02
C LEU A 134 13.65 20.69 30.66
N GLN A 135 12.55 21.03 29.97
CA GLN A 135 12.19 22.43 29.68
C GLN A 135 11.91 23.22 30.96
N VAL A 136 11.13 22.66 31.89
CA VAL A 136 10.86 23.29 33.20
C VAL A 136 12.17 23.55 33.94
N GLU A 137 13.07 22.57 33.97
CA GLU A 137 14.34 22.69 34.68
C GLU A 137 15.30 23.69 34.01
N ALA A 138 15.37 23.69 32.67
CA ALA A 138 16.15 24.67 31.92
C ALA A 138 15.65 26.11 32.16
N LYS A 139 14.34 26.30 32.25
CA LYS A 139 13.75 27.61 32.58
C LYS A 139 14.08 28.04 34.01
N LYS A 140 14.09 27.11 34.97
CA LYS A 140 14.44 27.43 36.37
C LYS A 140 15.89 27.90 36.50
N TYR A 141 16.84 27.23 35.86
CA TYR A 141 18.26 27.60 35.98
C TYR A 141 18.70 28.74 35.06
N PHE A 142 18.17 28.81 33.85
CA PHE A 142 18.65 29.73 32.80
C PHE A 142 17.57 30.73 32.33
N GLY A 143 16.46 30.83 33.06
CA GLY A 143 15.37 31.76 32.78
C GLY A 143 14.77 31.58 31.39
N SER A 144 14.35 32.70 30.78
CA SER A 144 13.72 32.71 29.45
C SER A 144 14.64 32.19 28.33
N VAL A 145 15.95 32.39 28.44
CA VAL A 145 16.92 31.90 27.43
C VAL A 145 16.99 30.38 27.45
N GLY A 146 17.06 29.76 28.63
CA GLY A 146 17.00 28.31 28.78
C GLY A 146 15.74 27.69 28.20
N ASN A 147 14.60 28.36 28.42
CA ASN A 147 13.32 27.93 27.87
C ASN A 147 13.33 27.95 26.33
N LEU A 148 13.83 29.02 25.71
CA LEU A 148 13.89 29.12 24.24
C LEU A 148 14.80 28.05 23.63
N ILE A 149 15.96 27.79 24.23
CA ILE A 149 16.88 26.74 23.77
C ILE A 149 16.23 25.36 23.90
N ALA A 150 15.59 25.08 25.03
CA ALA A 150 14.93 23.80 25.28
C ALA A 150 13.72 23.58 24.34
N LEU A 151 12.97 24.64 24.02
CA LEU A 151 11.89 24.61 23.02
C LEU A 151 12.43 24.29 21.63
N ALA A 152 13.48 24.99 21.19
CA ALA A 152 14.11 24.73 19.89
C ALA A 152 14.64 23.29 19.80
N TYR A 153 15.29 22.79 20.86
CA TYR A 153 15.75 21.41 20.95
C TYR A 153 14.59 20.40 20.90
N SER A 154 13.51 20.65 21.66
CA SER A 154 12.31 19.82 21.64
C SER A 154 11.75 19.70 20.23
N GLN A 155 11.58 20.84 19.55
CA GLN A 155 11.02 20.88 18.19
C GLN A 155 11.92 20.21 17.15
N ALA A 156 13.23 20.42 17.23
CA ALA A 156 14.20 19.79 16.32
C ALA A 156 14.23 18.26 16.47
N THR A 157 14.07 17.76 17.70
CA THR A 157 14.16 16.32 18.02
C THR A 157 12.82 15.60 18.04
N THR A 158 11.69 16.31 17.93
CA THR A 158 10.35 15.73 17.84
C THR A 158 10.01 15.44 16.38
N LYS A 159 10.26 14.19 15.99
CA LYS A 159 9.93 13.62 14.67
C LYS A 159 9.43 12.18 14.83
N ALA A 160 8.38 11.84 14.09
CA ALA A 160 7.81 10.51 13.99
C ALA A 160 8.52 9.69 12.89
N ASP A 161 8.60 8.37 13.07
CA ASP A 161 9.06 7.48 12.01
C ASP A 161 7.93 7.23 11.00
N THR A 162 8.06 7.83 9.82
CA THR A 162 7.09 7.70 8.71
C THR A 162 7.61 6.80 7.58
N ARG A 163 8.74 6.11 7.79
CA ARG A 163 9.34 5.28 6.73
C ARG A 163 8.41 4.15 6.33
N GLN A 164 8.19 4.03 5.02
CA GLN A 164 7.37 3.00 4.38
C GLN A 164 7.76 2.87 2.90
N TRP A 165 7.36 1.78 2.26
CA TRP A 165 7.42 1.68 0.81
C TRP A 165 6.31 2.51 0.16
N LEU A 166 6.68 3.68 -0.34
CA LEU A 166 5.74 4.64 -0.93
C LEU A 166 5.05 4.11 -2.19
N TRP A 167 5.64 3.13 -2.88
CA TRP A 167 5.15 2.66 -4.19
C TRP A 167 4.25 1.42 -4.10
N LEU A 168 3.84 1.02 -2.90
CA LEU A 168 2.91 -0.09 -2.74
C LEU A 168 1.58 0.18 -3.48
N PRO A 169 1.01 -0.82 -4.19
CA PRO A 169 -0.34 -0.71 -4.74
C PRO A 169 -1.37 -0.50 -3.64
N LYS A 170 -2.46 0.21 -3.94
CA LYS A 170 -3.66 0.24 -3.08
C LYS A 170 -4.28 -1.15 -2.97
N GLU A 171 -4.31 -1.86 -4.09
CA GLU A 171 -4.84 -3.21 -4.18
C GLU A 171 -4.13 -4.01 -5.28
N ILE A 172 -4.13 -5.32 -5.10
CA ILE A 172 -3.65 -6.28 -6.09
C ILE A 172 -4.84 -7.05 -6.60
N GLN A 173 -4.99 -7.11 -7.92
CA GLN A 173 -6.03 -7.89 -8.57
C GLN A 173 -5.41 -8.93 -9.49
N VAL A 174 -6.15 -10.02 -9.73
CA VAL A 174 -5.70 -11.11 -10.58
C VAL A 174 -6.80 -11.57 -11.53
N ASN A 175 -6.39 -12.07 -12.70
CA ASN A 175 -7.22 -12.92 -13.54
C ASN A 175 -6.34 -13.92 -14.29
N VAL A 176 -6.95 -15.02 -14.74
CA VAL A 176 -6.31 -16.00 -15.62
C VAL A 176 -7.23 -16.21 -16.81
N VAL A 177 -6.66 -16.10 -18.01
CA VAL A 177 -7.38 -16.30 -19.27
C VAL A 177 -6.58 -17.22 -20.18
N LYS A 178 -7.21 -17.78 -21.21
CA LYS A 178 -6.46 -18.47 -22.27
C LYS A 178 -5.66 -17.45 -23.07
N LEU A 179 -4.41 -17.75 -23.35
CA LEU A 179 -3.59 -16.96 -24.26
C LEU A 179 -4.06 -17.22 -25.70
N PRO A 180 -4.51 -16.19 -26.44
CA PRO A 180 -4.89 -16.36 -27.84
C PRO A 180 -3.72 -16.85 -28.70
N LYS A 181 -4.03 -17.57 -29.80
CA LYS A 181 -3.02 -18.18 -30.69
C LYS A 181 -2.13 -17.15 -31.38
N ASP A 182 -2.65 -15.94 -31.62
CA ASP A 182 -1.91 -14.81 -32.21
C ASP A 182 -1.11 -14.00 -31.17
N GLY A 183 -1.22 -14.36 -29.88
CA GLY A 183 -0.58 -13.66 -28.77
C GLY A 183 -1.08 -12.23 -28.53
N MET A 184 -2.13 -11.77 -29.23
CA MET A 184 -2.62 -10.41 -29.12
C MET A 184 -3.64 -10.27 -28.00
N VAL A 185 -3.30 -9.49 -26.98
CA VAL A 185 -4.20 -9.21 -25.86
C VAL A 185 -4.34 -7.72 -25.67
N THR A 186 -5.57 -7.22 -25.65
CA THR A 186 -5.83 -5.81 -25.36
C THR A 186 -6.18 -5.65 -23.89
N ILE A 187 -5.42 -4.85 -23.16
CA ILE A 187 -5.77 -4.44 -21.80
C ILE A 187 -6.24 -2.99 -21.82
N TYR A 188 -7.22 -2.66 -20.99
CA TYR A 188 -7.61 -1.28 -20.80
C TYR A 188 -8.17 -1.02 -19.41
N ILE A 189 -7.93 0.21 -18.96
CA ILE A 189 -8.42 0.74 -17.71
C ILE A 189 -9.45 1.80 -18.10
N PRO A 190 -10.64 1.84 -17.47
CA PRO A 190 -11.65 2.86 -17.73
C PRO A 190 -11.05 4.27 -17.73
N ASN A 191 -11.49 5.09 -18.70
CA ASN A 191 -11.02 6.46 -18.90
C ASN A 191 -9.52 6.59 -19.22
N GLN A 192 -8.87 5.52 -19.67
CA GLN A 192 -7.48 5.52 -20.11
C GLN A 192 -7.35 4.91 -21.51
N LYS A 193 -6.20 5.12 -22.14
CA LYS A 193 -5.86 4.51 -23.44
C LYS A 193 -5.87 2.98 -23.32
N LYS A 194 -6.29 2.30 -24.39
CA LYS A 194 -6.16 0.84 -24.53
C LYS A 194 -4.74 0.47 -24.94
N TYR A 195 -4.20 -0.61 -24.39
CA TYR A 195 -2.88 -1.14 -24.71
C TYR A 195 -3.03 -2.50 -25.39
N ILE A 196 -2.50 -2.62 -26.60
CA ILE A 196 -2.44 -3.87 -27.35
C ILE A 196 -1.08 -4.49 -27.04
N LEU A 197 -1.09 -5.67 -26.42
CA LEU A 197 0.10 -6.42 -26.04
C LEU A 197 0.32 -7.52 -27.07
N ASN A 198 1.54 -7.60 -27.61
CA ASN A 198 1.97 -8.70 -28.45
C ASN A 198 2.83 -9.65 -27.60
N LEU A 199 2.22 -10.75 -27.16
CA LEU A 199 2.84 -11.73 -26.28
C LEU A 199 3.39 -12.94 -27.06
N ASN A 200 3.59 -12.84 -28.37
CA ASN A 200 3.68 -14.00 -29.27
C ASN A 200 5.06 -14.71 -29.30
N ASN A 201 5.96 -14.39 -28.37
CA ASN A 201 7.37 -14.79 -28.48
C ASN A 201 7.69 -16.26 -28.16
N ASN A 202 6.76 -17.12 -27.69
CA ASN A 202 7.11 -18.54 -27.46
C ASN A 202 6.00 -19.58 -27.21
N LYS A 203 4.71 -19.32 -27.54
CA LYS A 203 3.58 -20.27 -27.31
C LYS A 203 3.64 -20.99 -25.94
N SER A 204 4.04 -20.28 -24.89
CA SER A 204 4.06 -20.78 -23.52
C SER A 204 3.10 -19.96 -22.66
N SER A 205 2.75 -20.48 -21.49
CA SER A 205 1.99 -19.70 -20.51
C SER A 205 2.82 -18.50 -20.04
N LYS A 206 2.15 -17.39 -19.74
CA LYS A 206 2.77 -16.09 -19.42
C LYS A 206 2.13 -15.45 -18.21
N ILE A 207 2.92 -14.62 -17.52
CA ILE A 207 2.42 -13.69 -16.51
C ILE A 207 2.69 -12.27 -17.02
N ILE A 208 1.67 -11.42 -16.95
CA ILE A 208 1.83 -9.98 -17.11
C ILE A 208 1.54 -9.27 -15.79
N PHE A 209 2.44 -8.38 -15.41
CA PHE A 209 2.23 -7.43 -14.32
C PHE A 209 1.82 -6.11 -14.94
N VAL A 210 0.62 -5.64 -14.64
CA VAL A 210 0.13 -4.33 -15.08
C VAL A 210 0.13 -3.42 -13.87
N ARG A 211 0.92 -2.36 -13.91
CA ARG A 211 1.02 -1.35 -12.85
C ARG A 211 0.37 -0.07 -13.32
N ASN A 212 -0.49 0.51 -12.49
CA ASN A 212 -1.04 1.84 -12.72
C ASN A 212 -0.82 2.76 -11.52
N PHE A 213 -0.25 3.94 -11.75
CA PHE A 213 -0.05 4.97 -10.73
C PHE A 213 -1.12 6.05 -10.83
N TYR A 214 -1.93 6.22 -9.77
CA TYR A 214 -2.89 7.33 -9.67
C TYR A 214 -2.28 8.49 -8.86
N PRO A 215 -2.48 9.77 -9.25
CA PRO A 215 -3.34 10.29 -10.32
C PRO A 215 -2.68 10.40 -11.71
N LYS A 216 -1.39 10.05 -11.83
CA LYS A 216 -0.63 10.19 -13.08
C LYS A 216 -1.22 9.39 -14.26
N ASN A 217 -2.01 8.34 -13.96
CA ASN A 217 -2.62 7.42 -14.92
C ASN A 217 -1.61 6.79 -15.88
N GLU A 218 -0.37 6.62 -15.39
CA GLU A 218 0.71 5.98 -16.12
C GLU A 218 0.58 4.46 -15.94
N VAL A 219 0.45 3.75 -17.06
CA VAL A 219 0.40 2.29 -17.10
C VAL A 219 1.74 1.76 -17.56
N ILE A 220 2.36 0.95 -16.70
CA ILE A 220 3.58 0.21 -17.00
C ILE A 220 3.23 -1.27 -16.95
N TYR A 221 3.72 -2.06 -17.89
CA TYR A 221 3.54 -3.51 -17.84
C TYR A 221 4.86 -4.24 -18.00
N TYR A 222 4.95 -5.41 -17.37
CA TYR A 222 6.08 -6.32 -17.45
C TYR A 222 5.57 -7.71 -17.80
N GLU A 223 6.29 -8.38 -18.69
CA GLU A 223 5.99 -9.75 -19.12
C GLU A 223 7.03 -10.71 -18.55
N ALA A 224 6.56 -11.85 -18.05
CA ALA A 224 7.40 -12.97 -17.64
C ALA A 224 6.88 -14.27 -18.26
N ASN A 225 7.79 -15.11 -18.74
CA ASN A 225 7.44 -16.44 -19.22
C ASN A 225 7.30 -17.40 -18.03
N LEU A 226 6.29 -18.26 -18.07
CA LEU A 226 6.21 -19.39 -17.16
C LEU A 226 7.00 -20.57 -17.76
N PRO A 227 7.74 -21.32 -16.92
CA PRO A 227 8.42 -22.54 -17.34
C PRO A 227 7.44 -23.64 -17.74
#